data_AF-A0A5N7ZLD1-F1
#
_entry.id   AF-A0A5N7ZLD1-F1
#
_cell.length_a   1.000
_cell.length_b   1.000
_cell.length_c   1.000
_cell.angle_alpha   90.00
_cell.angle_beta   90.00
_cell.angle_gamma   90.00
#
_symmetry.space_group_name_H-M   'P 1'
#
loop_
_entity.id
_entity.type
_entity.pdbx_description
1 polymer ?
#
loop_
_entity_poly.entity_id
_entity_poly.type
_entity_poly.pdbx_seq_one_letter_code
_entity_poly.pdbx_strand_id
1 'polypeptide(L)'
;MGLFSNSEKKIIEEFSRKSEDRCNDIEKEINELLEDLKSEYEENRGVLYEFKDYVSELSNKLSPDDLNKLMDFSLRLGRIKRCAKKGVEALREISRDQKKMTRETLRDYEEYFYMH
;
A
#
# COMPACT_ATOMS: atom_id res chain seq x y z
N MET A 1 41.24 -20.31 0.97
CA MET A 1 40.35 -19.82 -0.11
C MET A 1 39.80 -21.03 -0.85
N GLY A 2 38.98 -21.81 -0.14
CA GLY A 2 38.43 -23.06 -0.62
C GLY A 2 37.30 -22.82 -1.61
N LEU A 3 37.25 -23.67 -2.61
CA LEU A 3 36.28 -23.70 -3.68
C LEU A 3 34.87 -23.92 -3.12
N PHE A 4 33.96 -22.98 -3.32
CA PHE A 4 32.52 -23.31 -3.31
C PHE A 4 32.29 -24.53 -4.21
N SER A 5 31.47 -25.48 -3.78
CA SER A 5 30.95 -26.46 -4.73
C SER A 5 30.10 -25.69 -5.77
N ASN A 6 30.22 -26.01 -7.05
CA ASN A 6 29.41 -25.36 -8.10
C ASN A 6 27.89 -25.44 -7.82
N SER A 7 27.45 -26.36 -6.96
CA SER A 7 26.10 -26.46 -6.42
C SER A 7 25.74 -25.34 -5.43
N GLU A 8 26.61 -24.98 -4.48
CA GLU A 8 26.35 -23.93 -3.49
C GLU A 8 26.18 -22.57 -4.16
N LYS A 9 27.06 -22.22 -5.12
CA LYS A 9 26.93 -20.99 -5.91
C LYS A 9 25.60 -20.92 -6.65
N LYS A 10 25.17 -22.04 -7.26
CA LYS A 10 23.88 -22.12 -7.95
C LYS A 10 22.71 -21.92 -6.99
N ILE A 11 22.79 -22.43 -5.76
CA ILE A 11 21.74 -22.26 -4.76
C ILE A 11 21.61 -20.78 -4.36
N ILE A 12 22.71 -20.08 -4.14
CA ILE A 12 22.71 -18.65 -3.78
C ILE A 12 22.21 -17.79 -4.95
N GLU A 13 22.65 -18.08 -6.17
CA GLU A 13 22.19 -17.40 -7.39
C GLU A 13 20.67 -17.60 -7.61
N GLU A 14 20.20 -18.84 -7.45
CA GLU A 14 18.78 -19.16 -7.62
C GLU A 14 17.91 -18.54 -6.52
N PHE A 15 18.40 -18.51 -5.27
CA PHE A 15 17.75 -17.82 -4.16
C PHE A 15 17.66 -16.32 -4.41
N SER A 16 18.78 -15.69 -4.81
CA SER A 16 18.85 -14.27 -5.16
C SER A 16 17.81 -13.92 -6.23
N ARG A 17 17.81 -14.67 -7.33
CA ARG A 17 16.89 -14.45 -8.45
C ARG A 17 15.43 -14.59 -8.02
N LYS A 18 15.08 -15.70 -7.36
CA LYS A 18 13.71 -15.95 -6.88
C LYS A 18 13.23 -14.87 -5.91
N SER A 19 14.13 -14.36 -5.06
CA SER A 19 13.77 -13.34 -4.09
C SER A 19 13.59 -11.97 -4.73
N GLU A 20 14.43 -11.63 -5.70
CA GLU A 20 14.29 -10.41 -6.51
C GLU A 20 13.00 -10.44 -7.34
N ASP A 21 12.71 -11.55 -8.02
CA ASP A 21 11.48 -11.75 -8.77
C ASP A 21 10.24 -11.53 -7.88
N ARG A 22 10.22 -12.17 -6.70
CA ARG A 22 9.13 -11.99 -5.72
C ARG A 22 9.01 -10.57 -5.20
N CYS A 23 10.13 -9.90 -4.92
CA CYS A 23 10.08 -8.51 -4.48
C CYS A 23 9.51 -7.60 -5.57
N ASN A 24 9.87 -7.83 -6.83
CA ASN A 24 9.37 -7.07 -7.96
C ASN A 24 7.87 -7.32 -8.20
N ASP A 25 7.42 -8.57 -8.08
CA ASP A 25 5.99 -8.92 -8.19
C ASP A 25 5.16 -8.23 -7.10
N ILE A 26 5.63 -8.26 -5.85
CA ILE A 26 4.98 -7.58 -4.73
C ILE A 26 4.95 -6.07 -4.95
N GLU A 27 6.06 -5.49 -5.42
CA GLU A 27 6.14 -4.05 -5.72
C GLU A 27 5.16 -3.67 -6.83
N LYS A 28 5.00 -4.51 -7.85
CA LYS A 28 4.02 -4.31 -8.93
C LYS A 28 2.59 -4.39 -8.42
N GLU A 29 2.25 -5.43 -7.65
CA GLU A 29 0.90 -5.61 -7.07
C GLU A 29 0.53 -4.44 -6.15
N ILE A 30 1.45 -3.97 -5.32
CA ILE A 30 1.25 -2.78 -4.47
C ILE A 30 0.96 -1.54 -5.32
N ASN A 31 1.69 -1.35 -6.43
CA ASN A 31 1.48 -0.21 -7.31
C ASN A 31 0.14 -0.26 -8.06
N GLU A 32 -0.31 -1.44 -8.47
CA GLU A 32 -1.63 -1.64 -9.09
C GLU A 32 -2.74 -1.32 -8.08
N LEU A 33 -2.69 -1.89 -6.88
CA LEU A 33 -3.64 -1.61 -5.80
C LEU A 33 -3.65 -0.13 -5.37
N LEU A 34 -2.50 0.53 -5.45
CA LEU A 34 -2.36 1.97 -5.17
C LEU A 34 -3.13 2.82 -6.18
N GLU A 35 -3.05 2.48 -7.46
CA GLU A 35 -3.72 3.23 -8.51
C GLU A 35 -5.23 2.97 -8.47
N ASP A 36 -5.65 1.73 -8.20
CA ASP A 36 -7.06 1.38 -7.98
C ASP A 36 -7.65 2.19 -6.82
N LEU A 37 -6.95 2.21 -5.66
CA LEU A 37 -7.43 2.98 -4.51
C LEU A 37 -7.50 4.47 -4.81
N LYS A 38 -6.55 5.01 -5.57
CA LYS A 38 -6.54 6.42 -5.97
C LYS A 38 -7.72 6.73 -6.89
N SER A 39 -8.05 5.84 -7.82
CA SER A 39 -9.23 5.97 -8.68
C SER A 39 -10.51 5.99 -7.85
N GLU A 40 -10.70 4.99 -6.98
CA GLU A 40 -11.87 4.93 -6.08
C GLU A 40 -11.95 6.16 -5.15
N TYR A 41 -10.80 6.68 -4.70
CA TYR A 41 -10.74 7.88 -3.87
C TYR A 41 -11.23 9.12 -4.62
N GLU A 42 -10.82 9.31 -5.88
CA GLU A 42 -11.25 10.47 -6.68
C GLU A 42 -12.72 10.36 -7.09
N GLU A 43 -13.20 9.17 -7.47
CA GLU A 43 -14.63 8.94 -7.73
C GLU A 43 -15.49 9.29 -6.50
N ASN A 44 -15.13 8.75 -5.33
CA ASN A 44 -15.82 9.07 -4.08
C ASN A 44 -15.68 10.56 -3.70
N ARG A 45 -14.62 11.23 -4.14
CA ARG A 45 -14.47 12.68 -3.94
C ARG A 45 -15.52 13.45 -4.73
N GLY A 46 -15.75 13.07 -5.98
CA GLY A 46 -16.77 13.64 -6.85
C GLY A 46 -18.16 13.55 -6.21
N VAL A 47 -18.54 12.35 -5.78
CA VAL A 47 -19.83 12.11 -5.08
C VAL A 47 -19.99 13.00 -3.84
N LEU A 48 -18.91 13.22 -3.08
CA LEU A 48 -18.97 14.06 -1.88
C LEU A 48 -19.12 15.55 -2.20
N TYR A 49 -18.59 16.02 -3.33
CA TYR A 49 -18.84 17.36 -3.83
C TYR A 49 -20.28 17.51 -4.31
N GLU A 50 -20.76 16.58 -5.13
CA GLU A 50 -22.16 16.55 -5.58
C GLU A 50 -23.15 16.54 -4.42
N PHE A 51 -22.87 15.74 -3.38
CA PHE A 51 -23.69 15.72 -2.17
C PHE A 51 -23.71 17.06 -1.45
N LYS A 52 -22.56 17.74 -1.35
CA LYS A 52 -22.51 19.07 -0.73
C LYS A 52 -23.28 20.10 -1.54
N ASP A 53 -23.13 20.09 -2.86
CA ASP A 53 -23.86 21.01 -3.74
C ASP A 53 -25.37 20.79 -3.61
N TYR A 54 -25.81 19.53 -3.59
CA TYR A 54 -27.20 19.16 -3.37
C TYR A 54 -27.74 19.63 -2.00
N VAL A 55 -26.96 19.45 -0.92
CA VAL A 55 -27.32 19.97 0.41
C VAL A 55 -27.42 21.50 0.42
N SER A 56 -26.52 22.18 -0.29
CA SER A 56 -26.56 23.64 -0.46
C SER A 56 -27.81 24.10 -1.22
N GLU A 57 -28.22 23.40 -2.28
CA GLU A 57 -29.48 23.70 -3.00
C GLU A 57 -30.73 23.48 -2.13
N LEU A 58 -30.70 22.48 -1.25
CA LEU A 58 -31.78 22.19 -0.31
C LEU A 58 -31.81 23.11 0.91
N SER A 59 -30.77 23.93 1.13
CA SER A 59 -30.60 24.69 2.37
C SER A 59 -31.76 25.64 2.68
N ASN A 60 -32.42 26.17 1.66
CA ASN A 60 -33.58 27.05 1.79
C ASN A 60 -34.92 26.31 1.95
N LYS A 61 -34.93 24.97 1.83
CA LYS A 61 -36.13 24.12 1.89
C LYS A 61 -36.18 23.23 3.13
N LEU A 62 -35.07 23.12 3.85
CA LEU A 62 -34.91 22.25 5.01
C LEU A 62 -35.02 23.04 6.32
N SER A 63 -35.40 22.33 7.39
CA SER A 63 -35.29 22.87 8.73
C SER A 63 -33.81 23.06 9.10
N PRO A 64 -33.47 24.02 9.98
CA PRO A 64 -32.10 24.20 10.45
C PRO A 64 -31.50 22.93 11.09
N ASP A 65 -32.31 22.14 11.78
CA ASP A 65 -31.89 20.88 12.40
C ASP A 65 -31.53 19.81 11.38
N ASP A 66 -32.32 19.68 10.30
CA ASP A 66 -32.05 18.70 9.25
C ASP A 66 -30.85 19.10 8.40
N LEU A 67 -30.67 20.41 8.16
CA LEU A 67 -29.46 20.95 7.55
C LEU A 67 -28.21 20.60 8.36
N ASN A 68 -28.27 20.80 9.68
CA ASN A 68 -27.16 20.49 10.58
C ASN A 68 -26.82 18.99 10.58
N LYS A 69 -27.83 18.10 10.56
CA LYS A 69 -27.61 16.65 10.44
C LYS A 69 -26.92 16.28 9.12
N LEU A 70 -27.34 16.87 8.01
CA LEU A 70 -26.73 16.63 6.69
C LEU A 70 -25.30 17.15 6.60
N MET A 71 -25.01 18.29 7.23
CA MET A 71 -23.66 18.84 7.33
C MET A 71 -22.75 17.96 8.20
N ASP A 72 -23.23 17.49 9.35
CA ASP A 72 -22.47 16.55 10.20
C ASP A 72 -22.22 15.21 9.48
N PHE A 73 -23.21 14.70 8.75
CA PHE A 73 -23.06 13.50 7.94
C PHE A 73 -22.01 13.69 6.83
N SER A 74 -22.01 14.84 6.15
CA SER A 74 -20.97 15.21 5.16
C SER A 74 -19.56 15.20 5.77
N LEU A 75 -19.41 15.73 6.98
CA LEU A 75 -18.13 15.76 7.70
C LEU A 75 -17.66 14.35 8.08
N ARG A 76 -18.59 13.49 8.53
CA ARG A 76 -18.28 12.09 8.89
C ARG A 76 -17.89 11.25 7.67
N LEU A 77 -18.59 11.41 6.53
CA LEU A 77 -18.21 10.80 5.25
C LEU A 77 -16.78 11.19 4.84
N GLY A 78 -16.43 12.47 4.99
CA GLY A 78 -15.07 12.95 4.73
C GLY A 78 -13.99 12.32 5.62
N ARG A 79 -14.33 11.84 6.82
CA ARG A 79 -13.39 11.19 7.76
C ARG A 79 -13.14 9.72 7.45
N ILE A 80 -14.16 8.97 7.01
CA ILE A 80 -14.05 7.55 6.64
C ILE A 80 -12.98 7.36 5.54
N LYS A 81 -12.84 8.36 4.67
CA LYS A 81 -11.83 8.46 3.59
C LYS A 81 -10.36 8.34 4.04
N ARG A 82 -10.04 8.50 5.33
CA ARG A 82 -8.65 8.40 5.85
C ARG A 82 -8.20 6.96 6.15
N CYS A 83 -9.11 5.99 6.17
CA CYS A 83 -8.77 4.63 6.58
C CYS A 83 -7.91 3.90 5.53
N ALA A 84 -8.23 4.06 4.25
CA ALA A 84 -7.54 3.36 3.17
C ALA A 84 -6.08 3.83 2.98
N LYS A 85 -5.80 5.13 3.20
CA LYS A 85 -4.44 5.68 3.16
C LYS A 85 -3.49 4.97 4.13
N LYS A 86 -3.95 4.68 5.36
CA LYS A 86 -3.14 4.01 6.38
C LYS A 86 -2.84 2.56 6.02
N GLY A 87 -3.80 1.84 5.44
CA GLY A 87 -3.60 0.46 5.00
C GLY A 87 -2.53 0.36 3.91
N VAL A 88 -2.57 1.27 2.95
CA VAL A 88 -1.57 1.37 1.88
C VAL A 88 -0.18 1.76 2.41
N GLU A 89 -0.10 2.72 3.33
CA GLU A 89 1.18 3.09 3.97
C GLU A 89 1.80 1.89 4.70
N ALA A 90 1.00 1.12 5.44
CA ALA A 90 1.44 -0.09 6.13
C ALA A 90 1.94 -1.17 5.15
N LEU A 91 1.23 -1.41 4.05
CA LEU A 91 1.66 -2.39 3.03
C LEU A 91 2.98 -1.96 2.35
N ARG A 92 3.14 -0.66 2.10
CA ARG A 92 4.39 -0.12 1.55
C ARG A 92 5.57 -0.27 2.51
N GLU A 93 5.34 -0.10 3.81
CA GLU A 93 6.35 -0.35 4.85
C GLU A 93 6.72 -1.84 4.90
N ILE A 94 5.75 -2.74 4.94
CA ILE A 94 5.99 -4.20 4.95
C ILE A 94 6.81 -4.64 3.74
N SER A 95 6.51 -4.13 2.54
CA SER A 95 7.28 -4.45 1.33
C SER A 95 8.74 -3.98 1.41
N ARG A 96 8.97 -2.78 1.95
CA ARG A 96 10.33 -2.25 2.18
C ARG A 96 11.10 -3.11 3.17
N ASP A 97 10.46 -3.50 4.27
CA ASP A 97 11.06 -4.35 5.30
C ASP A 97 11.40 -5.74 4.75
N GLN A 98 10.53 -6.32 3.92
CA GLN A 98 10.78 -7.60 3.25
C GLN A 98 11.99 -7.54 2.30
N LYS A 99 12.13 -6.44 1.54
CA LYS A 99 13.29 -6.22 0.66
C LYS A 99 14.58 -6.06 1.44
N LYS A 100 14.53 -5.39 2.59
CA LYS A 100 15.67 -5.25 3.51
C LYS A 100 16.08 -6.61 4.10
N MET A 101 15.12 -7.33 4.68
CA MET A 101 15.34 -8.65 5.29
C MET A 101 15.93 -9.63 4.28
N THR A 102 15.42 -9.66 3.05
CA THR A 102 15.95 -10.48 1.97
C THR A 102 17.44 -10.24 1.70
N ARG A 103 17.87 -8.97 1.71
CA ARG A 103 19.27 -8.60 1.47
C ARG A 103 20.17 -8.96 2.64
N GLU A 104 19.67 -8.83 3.86
CA GLU A 104 20.39 -9.24 5.07
C GLU A 104 20.57 -10.76 5.08
N THR A 105 19.50 -11.53 4.85
CA THR A 105 19.55 -12.98 4.73
C THR A 105 20.50 -13.46 3.63
N LEU A 106 20.57 -12.75 2.48
CA LEU A 106 21.54 -13.08 1.43
C LEU A 106 22.98 -12.94 1.93
N ARG A 107 23.32 -11.85 2.64
CA ARG A 107 24.65 -11.67 3.23
C ARG A 107 24.95 -12.73 4.28
N ASP A 108 23.98 -13.08 5.12
CA ASP A 108 24.16 -14.11 6.14
C ASP A 108 24.50 -15.47 5.49
N TYR A 109 23.85 -15.81 4.38
CA TYR A 109 24.19 -17.00 3.61
C TYR A 109 25.58 -16.92 2.98
N GLU A 110 25.92 -15.80 2.35
CA GLU A 110 27.27 -15.57 1.82
C GLU A 110 28.31 -15.75 2.93
N GLU A 111 28.17 -15.06 4.06
CA GLU A 111 29.08 -15.17 5.21
C GLU A 111 29.18 -16.60 5.74
N TYR A 112 28.05 -17.31 5.87
CA TYR A 112 28.02 -18.71 6.30
C TYR A 112 28.85 -19.60 5.38
N PHE A 113 28.68 -19.47 4.06
CA PHE A 113 29.43 -20.25 3.08
C PHE A 113 30.87 -19.76 2.85
N TYR A 114 31.22 -18.55 3.30
CA TYR A 114 32.61 -18.03 3.27
C TYR A 114 33.39 -18.38 4.54
N MET A 115 32.73 -18.59 5.67
CA MET A 115 33.35 -18.93 6.96
C MET A 115 33.43 -20.45 7.23
N HIS A 116 32.75 -21.29 6.44
CA HIS A 116 32.76 -22.76 6.51
C HIS A 116 33.16 -23.36 5.17
#